data_AF-A0A212FG29-F1
#
_entry.id   AF-A0A212FG29-F1
#
_cell.length_a   1.000
_cell.length_b   1.000
_cell.length_c   1.000
_cell.angle_alpha   90.00
_cell.angle_beta   90.00
_cell.angle_gamma   90.00
#
_symmetry.space_group_name_H-M   'P 1'
#
loop_
_entity.id
_entity.type
_entity.pdbx_description
1 polymer ?
#
loop_
_entity_poly.entity_id
_entity_poly.type
_entity_poly.pdbx_seq_one_letter_code
_entity_poly.pdbx_strand_id
1 'polypeptide(L)'
;MIPLYVNKGVAYVWNADDWFTLRTTHRICGALIGSLPPFPRQNDFQGLPMALMSVEAAFLVEKGICELIELPNINDELSPAQKQQIKKMEEGIFKDQSKAMHKKRVDQMSQKIDIIVAGKVQKLKAKGKTGK
;
A
#
# COMPACT_ATOMS: atom_id res chain seq x y z
N MET A 1 13.52 12.58 11.87
CA MET A 1 13.06 13.82 11.20
C MET A 1 11.96 13.40 10.25
N ILE A 2 10.83 14.11 10.24
CA ILE A 2 9.68 13.71 9.42
C ILE A 2 9.89 14.18 7.97
N PRO A 3 9.84 13.29 6.97
CA PRO A 3 10.05 13.66 5.58
C PRO A 3 8.82 14.39 5.00
N LEU A 4 9.02 15.59 4.47
CA LEU A 4 8.02 16.35 3.74
C LEU A 4 8.34 16.34 2.24
N TYR A 5 7.50 15.68 1.45
CA TYR A 5 7.72 15.57 0.02
C TYR A 5 7.19 16.80 -0.69
N VAL A 6 8.05 17.55 -1.37
CA VAL A 6 7.67 18.81 -2.04
C VAL A 6 7.36 18.52 -3.51
N ASN A 7 6.19 18.97 -3.97
CA ASN A 7 5.84 19.00 -5.38
C ASN A 7 5.17 20.33 -5.72
N LYS A 8 5.71 21.04 -6.73
CA LYS A 8 5.19 22.33 -7.20
C LYS A 8 4.95 23.36 -6.07
N GLY A 9 5.86 23.40 -5.10
CA GLY A 9 5.80 24.34 -3.98
C GLY A 9 4.85 23.95 -2.83
N VAL A 10 4.23 22.78 -2.89
CA VAL A 10 3.41 22.24 -1.79
C VAL A 10 4.13 21.07 -1.15
N ALA A 11 4.21 21.08 0.19
CA ALA A 11 4.81 20.02 0.98
C ALA A 11 3.74 19.01 1.43
N TYR A 12 4.03 17.72 1.26
CA TYR A 12 3.10 16.63 1.51
C TYR A 12 3.64 15.64 2.53
N VAL A 13 2.73 15.14 3.37
CA VAL A 13 2.97 14.03 4.30
C VAL A 13 2.13 12.85 3.84
N TRP A 14 2.80 11.74 3.55
CA TRP A 14 2.18 10.52 3.03
C TRP A 14 2.02 9.42 4.08
N ASN A 15 2.88 9.41 5.10
CA ASN A 15 2.86 8.41 6.17
C ASN A 15 1.83 8.79 7.25
N ALA A 16 1.05 7.82 7.71
CA ALA A 16 -0.01 8.02 8.69
C ALA A 16 0.51 8.31 10.10
N ASP A 17 1.61 7.68 10.51
CA ASP A 17 2.24 7.88 11.81
C ASP A 17 2.88 9.27 11.90
N ASP A 18 3.52 9.72 10.82
CA ASP A 18 4.07 11.07 10.69
C ASP A 18 2.97 12.13 10.77
N TRP A 19 1.88 11.93 10.01
CA TRP A 19 0.69 12.78 10.07
C TRP A 19 0.11 12.86 11.49
N PHE A 20 -0.03 11.71 12.15
CA PHE A 20 -0.57 11.63 13.50
C PHE A 20 0.33 12.37 14.50
N THR A 21 1.65 12.21 14.39
CA THR A 21 2.64 12.89 15.24
C THR A 21 2.58 14.41 15.05
N LEU A 22 2.51 14.89 13.81
CA LEU A 22 2.38 16.32 13.51
C LEU A 22 1.11 16.92 14.14
N ARG A 23 0.00 16.19 14.07
CA ARG A 23 -1.29 16.67 14.58
C ARG A 23 -1.37 16.65 16.11
N THR A 24 -0.87 15.58 16.75
CA THR A 24 -1.00 15.38 18.20
C THR A 24 0.06 16.12 19.00
N THR A 25 1.32 16.02 18.57
CA THR A 25 2.49 16.57 19.29
C THR A 25 2.76 18.01 18.89
N HIS A 26 2.73 18.33 17.59
CA HIS A 26 3.11 19.64 17.07
C HIS A 26 1.92 20.55 16.75
N ARG A 27 0.69 20.05 16.86
CA ARG A 27 -0.57 20.77 16.58
C ARG A 27 -0.62 21.37 15.17
N ILE A 28 0.06 20.74 14.22
CA ILE A 28 -0.03 21.08 12.80
C ILE A 28 -1.14 20.25 12.17
N CYS A 29 -2.14 20.94 11.61
CA CYS A 29 -3.35 20.29 11.11
C CYS A 29 -3.23 19.91 9.62
N GLY A 30 -2.68 20.81 8.79
CA GLY A 30 -2.68 20.69 7.33
C GLY A 30 -4.07 20.44 6.73
N ALA A 31 -4.09 20.15 5.43
CA ALA A 31 -5.28 19.75 4.69
C ALA A 31 -5.10 18.33 4.13
N LEU A 32 -5.97 17.40 4.51
CA LEU A 32 -6.02 16.08 3.87
C LEU A 32 -6.63 16.24 2.48
N ILE A 33 -5.94 15.79 1.43
CA ILE A 33 -6.38 15.95 0.03
C ILE A 33 -6.52 14.60 -0.71
N GLY A 34 -6.23 13.50 -0.03
CA GLY A 34 -6.29 12.17 -0.59
C GLY A 34 -7.72 11.68 -0.82
N SER A 35 -7.92 10.95 -1.91
CA SER A 35 -9.16 10.25 -2.18
C SER A 35 -9.24 8.92 -1.43
N LEU A 36 -10.41 8.62 -0.85
CA LEU A 36 -10.73 7.32 -0.26
C LEU A 36 -11.53 6.47 -1.26
N PRO A 37 -10.94 5.41 -1.87
CA PRO A 37 -11.68 4.51 -2.77
C PRO A 37 -12.54 3.50 -2.00
N PRO A 38 -13.53 2.84 -2.65
CA PRO A 38 -14.75 3.39 -3.22
C PRO A 38 -15.80 3.53 -2.10
N PHE A 39 -15.80 4.64 -1.39
CA PHE A 39 -16.90 4.96 -0.47
C PHE A 39 -17.93 5.84 -1.19
N PRO A 40 -19.23 5.50 -1.17
CA PRO A 40 -20.27 6.45 -1.55
C PRO A 40 -20.16 7.66 -0.60
N ARG A 41 -20.00 8.87 -1.16
CA ARG A 41 -19.64 10.16 -0.47
C ARG A 41 -18.14 10.45 -0.30
N GLN A 42 -17.33 10.11 -1.29
CA GLN A 42 -15.90 10.45 -1.34
C GLN A 42 -15.57 11.94 -1.13
N ASN A 43 -16.51 12.87 -1.37
CA ASN A 43 -16.30 14.30 -1.18
C ASN A 43 -16.41 14.75 0.29
N ASP A 44 -17.02 13.94 1.16
CA ASP A 44 -17.22 14.30 2.56
C ASP A 44 -15.97 13.99 3.41
N PHE A 45 -15.12 13.06 2.96
CA PHE A 45 -13.93 12.61 3.68
C PHE A 45 -12.72 12.53 2.75
N GLN A 46 -11.73 13.36 3.04
CA GLN A 46 -10.42 13.32 2.41
C GLN A 46 -9.42 12.62 3.34
N GLY A 47 -8.62 11.72 2.77
CA GLY A 47 -7.56 10.99 3.45
C GLY A 47 -6.17 11.54 3.12
N LEU A 48 -5.13 10.73 3.37
CA LEU A 48 -3.76 11.06 3.01
C LEU A 48 -3.56 11.06 1.48
N PRO A 49 -2.72 11.97 0.94
CA PRO A 49 -1.72 12.76 1.67
C PRO A 49 -2.28 14.02 2.35
N MET A 50 -1.57 14.49 3.37
CA MET A 50 -1.79 15.81 3.97
C MET A 50 -0.91 16.84 3.27
N ALA A 51 -1.53 17.88 2.72
CA ALA A 51 -0.87 19.07 2.20
C ALA A 51 -0.65 20.09 3.33
N LEU A 52 0.55 20.64 3.42
CA LEU A 52 0.91 21.72 4.33
C LEU A 52 0.93 23.06 3.60
N MET A 53 0.54 24.13 4.30
CA MET A 53 0.83 25.48 3.83
C MET A 53 2.33 25.74 3.87
N SER A 54 2.81 26.65 3.02
CA SER A 54 4.24 27.03 2.97
C SER A 54 4.76 27.49 4.33
N VAL A 55 3.96 28.24 5.09
CA VAL A 55 4.31 28.72 6.43
C VAL A 55 4.41 27.56 7.44
N GLU A 56 3.49 26.61 7.41
CA GLU A 56 3.53 25.42 8.29
C GLU A 56 4.77 24.57 8.00
N ALA A 57 5.05 24.33 6.71
CA ALA A 57 6.23 23.59 6.29
C ALA A 57 7.53 24.31 6.69
N ALA A 58 7.63 25.62 6.44
CA ALA A 58 8.79 26.41 6.82
C ALA A 58 9.03 26.39 8.34
N PHE A 59 7.98 26.57 9.14
CA PHE A 59 8.06 26.50 10.60
C PHE A 59 8.57 25.13 11.09
N LEU A 60 8.05 24.04 10.54
CA LEU A 60 8.47 22.68 10.91
C LEU A 60 9.94 22.41 10.58
N VAL A 61 10.43 22.93 9.45
CA VAL A 61 11.84 22.82 9.03
C VAL A 61 12.74 23.68 9.91
N GLU A 62 12.34 24.92 10.19
CA GLU A 62 13.08 25.84 11.08
C GLU A 62 13.24 25.26 12.50
N LYS A 63 12.21 24.57 12.99
CA LYS A 63 12.25 23.87 14.28
C LYS A 63 13.02 22.54 14.26
N GLY A 64 13.52 22.11 13.10
CA GLY A 64 14.26 20.85 12.95
C GLY A 64 13.39 19.60 13.15
N ILE A 65 12.08 19.71 13.03
CA ILE A 65 11.14 18.59 13.18
C ILE A 65 11.06 17.82 11.86
N CYS A 66 11.02 18.56 10.76
CA CYS A 66 10.84 18.04 9.41
C CYS A 66 12.00 18.41 8.48
N GLU A 67 12.13 17.63 7.41
CA GLU A 67 13.03 17.91 6.28
C GLU A 67 12.25 17.94 4.97
N LEU A 68 12.69 18.79 4.04
CA LEU A 68 12.10 18.85 2.70
C LEU A 68 12.82 17.86 1.79
N ILE A 69 12.03 16.98 1.16
CA ILE A 69 12.50 16.02 0.18
C ILE A 69 11.91 16.39 -1.17
N GLU A 70 12.77 16.63 -2.15
CA GLU A 70 12.36 16.76 -3.54
C GLU A 70 12.39 15.38 -4.21
N LEU A 71 11.28 15.00 -4.84
CA LEU A 71 11.21 13.75 -5.57
C LEU A 71 11.89 13.90 -6.94
N PRO A 72 12.65 12.89 -7.39
CA PRO A 72 13.21 12.90 -8.73
C PRO A 72 12.09 12.99 -9.78
N ASN A 73 12.39 13.59 -10.93
CA ASN A 73 11.41 13.65 -12.00
C ASN A 73 11.16 12.24 -12.53
N ILE A 74 9.90 11.88 -12.72
CA ILE A 74 9.52 10.54 -13.21
C ILE A 74 10.11 10.28 -14.61
N ASN A 75 10.38 11.35 -15.36
CA ASN A 75 10.97 11.27 -16.69
C ASN A 75 12.51 11.17 -16.68
N ASP A 76 13.16 11.29 -15.51
CA ASP A 76 14.61 11.15 -15.44
C ASP A 76 15.02 9.69 -15.67
N GLU A 77 16.07 9.49 -16.48
CA GLU A 77 16.60 8.15 -16.69
C GLU A 77 17.25 7.63 -15.40
N LEU A 78 16.77 6.47 -14.95
CA LEU A 78 17.39 5.79 -13.81
C LEU A 78 18.79 5.29 -14.14
N SER A 79 19.70 5.49 -13.19
CA SER A 79 21.05 4.92 -13.22
C SER A 79 20.99 3.38 -13.31
N PRO A 80 21.96 2.72 -13.98
CA PRO A 80 22.06 1.26 -13.99
C PRO A 80 22.02 0.62 -12.60
N ALA A 81 22.60 1.28 -11.58
CA ALA A 81 22.57 0.80 -10.20
C ALA A 81 21.15 0.82 -9.60
N GLN A 82 20.39 1.89 -9.83
CA GLN A 82 19.00 2.01 -9.38
C GLN A 82 18.12 0.96 -10.07
N LYS A 83 18.30 0.77 -11.39
CA LYS A 83 17.59 -0.28 -12.16
C LYS A 83 17.84 -1.68 -11.58
N GLN A 84 19.08 -2.00 -11.20
CA GLN A 84 19.39 -3.29 -10.56
C GLN A 84 18.75 -3.41 -9.17
N GLN A 85 18.73 -2.34 -8.38
CA GLN A 85 18.13 -2.34 -7.05
C GLN A 85 16.61 -2.52 -7.10
N ILE A 86 15.95 -1.85 -8.05
CA ILE A 86 14.51 -2.05 -8.31
C ILE A 86 14.24 -3.50 -8.69
N LYS A 87 15.00 -4.06 -9.62
CA LYS A 87 14.84 -5.47 -10.03
C LYS A 87 14.97 -6.44 -8.85
N LYS A 88 15.93 -6.22 -7.95
CA LYS A 88 16.08 -7.03 -6.72
C LYS A 88 14.86 -6.90 -5.79
N MET A 89 14.32 -5.69 -5.63
CA MET A 89 13.10 -5.47 -4.84
C MET A 89 11.89 -6.17 -5.47
N GLU A 90 11.71 -6.05 -6.79
CA GLU A 90 10.63 -6.71 -7.54
C GLU A 90 10.69 -8.24 -7.38
N GLU A 91 11.89 -8.83 -7.49
CA GLU A 91 12.10 -10.26 -7.26
C GLU A 91 11.75 -10.69 -5.83
N GLY A 92 12.06 -9.86 -4.84
CA GLY A 92 11.69 -10.08 -3.44
C GLY A 92 10.17 -10.06 -3.25
N ILE A 93 9.52 -9.00 -3.73
CA ILE A 93 8.07 -8.83 -3.68
C ILE A 93 7.37 -10.01 -4.38
N PHE A 94 7.85 -10.43 -5.55
CA PHE A 94 7.29 -11.56 -6.28
C PHE A 94 7.36 -12.86 -5.48
N LYS A 95 8.50 -13.14 -4.83
CA LYS A 95 8.66 -14.32 -3.97
C LYS A 95 7.70 -14.28 -2.78
N ASP A 96 7.55 -13.13 -2.15
CA ASP A 96 6.66 -12.98 -1.00
C ASP A 96 5.18 -13.11 -1.39
N GLN A 97 4.78 -12.52 -2.51
CA GLN A 97 3.44 -12.70 -3.07
C GLN A 97 3.18 -14.17 -3.45
N SER A 98 4.16 -14.87 -4.03
CA SER A 98 4.05 -16.29 -4.37
C SER A 98 3.83 -17.16 -3.12
N LYS A 99 4.60 -16.91 -2.05
CA LYS A 99 4.42 -17.59 -0.76
C LYS A 99 3.04 -17.30 -0.16
N ALA A 100 2.62 -16.04 -0.16
CA ALA A 100 1.30 -15.66 0.34
C ALA A 100 0.16 -16.31 -0.45
N MET A 101 0.29 -16.38 -1.79
CA MET A 101 -0.66 -17.05 -2.66
C MET A 101 -0.71 -18.55 -2.41
N HIS A 102 0.45 -19.19 -2.23
CA HIS A 102 0.52 -20.61 -1.90
C HIS A 102 -0.17 -20.92 -0.57
N LYS A 103 0.12 -20.14 0.48
CA LYS A 103 -0.54 -20.25 1.78
C LYS A 103 -2.06 -20.11 1.65
N LYS A 104 -2.53 -19.07 0.95
CA LYS A 104 -3.95 -18.85 0.69
C LYS A 104 -4.61 -20.02 -0.05
N ARG A 105 -3.90 -20.66 -0.99
CA ARG A 105 -4.38 -21.84 -1.72
C ARG A 105 -4.50 -23.07 -0.82
N VAL A 106 -3.53 -23.31 0.06
CA VAL A 106 -3.59 -24.39 1.05
C VAL A 106 -4.77 -24.20 2.00
N ASP A 107 -4.94 -22.99 2.52
CA ASP A 107 -6.06 -22.64 3.41
C ASP A 107 -7.42 -22.87 2.72
N GLN A 108 -7.55 -22.44 1.45
CA GLN A 108 -8.76 -22.68 0.65
C GLN A 108 -9.03 -24.15 0.38
N MET A 109 -7.98 -24.95 0.13
CA MET A 109 -8.14 -26.39 -0.11
C MET A 109 -8.59 -27.08 1.17
N SER A 110 -7.98 -26.74 2.31
CA SER A 110 -8.36 -27.26 3.63
C SER A 110 -9.84 -26.98 3.95
N GLN A 111 -10.31 -25.75 3.75
CA GLN A 111 -11.71 -25.37 3.96
C GLN A 111 -12.71 -26.15 3.09
N LYS A 112 -12.27 -26.67 1.94
CA LYS A 112 -13.13 -27.37 0.98
C LYS A 112 -12.89 -28.88 0.94
N ILE A 113 -12.05 -29.43 1.82
CA ILE A 113 -11.70 -30.86 1.83
C ILE A 113 -12.95 -31.73 1.88
N ASP A 114 -13.91 -31.42 2.76
CA ASP A 114 -15.10 -32.24 2.94
C ASP A 114 -15.98 -32.26 1.68
N ILE A 115 -16.14 -31.10 1.03
CA ILE A 115 -16.88 -30.96 -0.23
C ILE A 115 -16.16 -31.71 -1.37
N ILE A 116 -14.83 -31.63 -1.42
CA ILE A 116 -14.02 -32.31 -2.44
C ILE A 116 -14.10 -33.83 -2.28
N VAL A 117 -14.00 -34.34 -1.04
CA VAL A 117 -14.09 -35.77 -0.74
C VAL A 117 -15.49 -36.29 -1.06
N ALA A 118 -16.54 -35.59 -0.62
CA ALA A 118 -17.93 -35.95 -0.94
C ALA A 118 -18.17 -36.00 -2.46
N GLY A 119 -17.66 -35.00 -3.20
CA GLY A 119 -17.73 -34.97 -4.66
C GLY A 119 -16.96 -36.11 -5.34
N LYS A 120 -15.79 -36.50 -4.82
CA LYS A 120 -15.03 -37.66 -5.32
C LYS A 120 -15.80 -38.97 -5.11
N VAL A 121 -16.38 -39.18 -3.93
CA VAL A 121 -17.17 -40.38 -3.61
C VAL A 121 -18.38 -40.50 -4.54
N GLN A 122 -19.08 -39.39 -4.82
CA GLN A 122 -20.20 -39.38 -5.77
C GLN A 122 -19.76 -39.71 -7.20
N LYS A 123 -18.63 -39.17 -7.68
CA LYS A 123 -18.09 -39.50 -9.01
C LYS A 123 -17.70 -40.97 -9.14
N LEU A 124 -17.12 -41.57 -8.10
CA LEU A 124 -16.78 -43.00 -8.08
C LEU A 124 -18.03 -43.88 -8.12
N LYS A 125 -19.07 -43.53 -7.32
CA LYS A 125 -20.36 -44.22 -7.35
C LYS A 125 -21.06 -44.10 -8.72
N ALA A 126 -20.94 -42.96 -9.39
CA ALA A 126 -21.50 -42.75 -10.73
C ALA A 126 -20.77 -43.59 -11.80
N LYS A 127 -19.44 -43.68 -11.74
CA LYS A 127 -18.64 -44.52 -12.65
C LYS A 127 -18.82 -46.03 -12.44
N GLY A 128 -19.19 -46.47 -11.23
CA GLY A 128 -19.50 -47.87 -10.94
C GLY A 128 -20.89 -48.33 -11.45
N LYS A 129 -21.75 -47.42 -11.92
CA LYS A 129 -23.10 -47.74 -12.41
C LYS A 129 -23.21 -47.85 -13.94
N THR A 130 -22.16 -47.54 -14.71
CA THR A 130 -22.15 -47.59 -16.18
C THR A 130 -21.65 -48.91 -16.77
N GLY A 131 -21.60 -49.98 -15.98
CA GLY A 131 -21.23 -51.33 -16.41
C GLY A 131 -22.30 -52.35 -16.05
N LYS A 132 -23.42 -52.32 -16.77
CA LYS A 132 -24.31 -53.48 -16.99
C LYS A 132 -25.22 -53.20 -18.18
#